data_AF-A0A379MTA5-F1
#
_entry.id   AF-A0A379MTA5-F1
#
_cell.length_a   1.000
_cell.length_b   1.000
_cell.length_c   1.000
_cell.angle_alpha   90.00
_cell.angle_beta   90.00
_cell.angle_gamma   90.00
#
_symmetry.space_group_name_H-M   'P 1'
#
loop_
_entity.id
_entity.type
_entity.pdbx_description
1 polymer ?
#
loop_
_entity_poly.entity_id
_entity_poly.type
_entity_poly.pdbx_seq_one_letter_code
_entity_poly.pdbx_strand_id
1 'polypeptide(L)'
;MKRFLSLPLLGALALGTACTPKPKSYATVDGFTQGSTYHIVYNDPQGRDLRTDIEELLEDFDNSLSVYNPSSLLTRLNENDPAAVPDRWFTECLAISHGISEDTEGAFDVTLRPLIAAYRIGTDDTPHLLSQREIDSIRVFTGYRKVRIENGRLVKEDPRLALDFNAIAQGYSSDLMGAMFDSLGIEDYMVEIGGEILCKGRNPSGGEWKVGIDRPVEGNMVPGEDLQTILKLTDRGLVTSGNYRKFAYDENGNKVTHTIDPHTLRPAVHNLLSATIIAPTSAVADGYATACMVIGLEKSKQLLERHPELEGYLVFSRPDGSMGVYTTPNIRKRIIK
;
A
#
# COMPACT_ATOMS: atom_id res chain seq x y z
N MET A 1 59.84 71.41 -10.77
CA MET A 1 58.44 71.15 -10.37
C MET A 1 57.72 70.39 -11.49
N LYS A 2 57.58 69.07 -11.39
CA LYS A 2 56.65 68.27 -12.21
C LYS A 2 55.99 67.28 -11.26
N ARG A 3 54.70 67.49 -10.96
CA ARG A 3 53.91 66.65 -10.07
C ARG A 3 53.24 65.55 -10.89
N PHE A 4 53.48 64.30 -10.50
CA PHE A 4 52.73 63.12 -10.92
C PHE A 4 51.32 63.18 -10.33
N LEU A 5 50.30 62.87 -11.13
CA LEU A 5 48.94 62.61 -10.67
C LEU A 5 48.62 61.14 -10.97
N SER A 6 48.65 60.31 -9.94
CA SER A 6 48.21 58.91 -9.97
C SER A 6 46.75 58.82 -9.53
N LEU A 7 45.86 58.37 -10.43
CA LEU A 7 44.46 58.06 -10.14
C LEU A 7 44.36 56.65 -9.52
N PRO A 8 43.70 56.43 -8.38
CA PRO A 8 43.44 55.07 -7.90
C PRO A 8 42.19 54.51 -8.57
N LEU A 9 42.34 53.34 -9.19
CA LEU A 9 41.27 52.54 -9.75
C LEU A 9 40.59 51.77 -8.59
N LEU A 10 39.39 52.18 -8.17
CA LEU A 10 38.60 51.46 -7.18
C LEU A 10 37.94 50.24 -7.85
N GLY A 11 38.46 49.04 -7.59
CA GLY A 11 37.85 47.78 -8.00
C GLY A 11 36.63 47.46 -7.14
N ALA A 12 35.45 47.38 -7.76
CA ALA A 12 34.23 46.91 -7.12
C ALA A 12 34.32 45.40 -6.88
N LEU A 13 34.43 45.00 -5.61
CA LEU A 13 34.42 43.60 -5.18
C LEU A 13 32.96 43.13 -5.13
N ALA A 14 32.52 42.39 -6.14
CA ALA A 14 31.23 41.71 -6.12
C ALA A 14 31.30 40.54 -5.12
N LEU A 15 30.74 40.76 -3.92
CA LEU A 15 30.50 39.72 -2.93
C LEU A 15 29.38 38.80 -3.46
N GLY A 16 29.77 37.76 -4.19
CA GLY A 16 28.87 36.65 -4.48
C GLY A 16 28.50 35.95 -3.18
N THR A 17 27.26 36.10 -2.74
CA THR A 17 26.68 35.29 -1.67
C THR A 17 26.62 33.86 -2.17
N ALA A 18 27.62 33.05 -1.83
CA ALA A 18 27.53 31.61 -1.94
C ALA A 18 26.40 31.17 -1.01
N CYS A 19 25.23 30.87 -1.56
CA CYS A 19 24.18 30.13 -0.87
C CYS A 19 24.76 28.74 -0.56
N THR A 20 25.38 28.58 0.61
CA THR A 20 25.59 27.27 1.19
C THR A 20 24.22 26.63 1.39
N PRO A 21 23.94 25.46 0.77
CA PRO A 21 22.69 24.75 1.01
C PRO A 21 22.54 24.56 2.52
N LYS A 22 21.40 24.97 3.09
CA LYS A 22 21.10 24.62 4.48
C LYS A 22 21.19 23.09 4.61
N PRO A 23 21.79 22.56 5.69
CA PRO A 23 21.76 21.13 5.95
C PRO A 23 20.31 20.64 5.92
N LYS A 24 20.03 19.57 5.17
CA LYS A 24 18.71 18.93 5.19
C LYS A 24 18.42 18.48 6.63
N SER A 25 17.29 18.89 7.18
CA SER A 25 16.84 18.50 8.51
C SER A 25 15.61 17.62 8.32
N TYR A 26 15.77 16.32 8.57
CA TYR A 26 14.65 15.40 8.50
C TYR A 26 13.88 15.40 9.81
N ALA A 27 12.56 15.48 9.71
CA ALA A 27 11.62 15.23 10.79
C ALA A 27 11.11 13.78 10.70
N THR A 28 10.71 13.24 11.84
CA THR A 28 10.08 11.92 11.95
C THR A 28 8.80 12.03 12.77
N VAL A 29 7.74 11.44 12.26
CA VAL A 29 6.42 11.39 12.91
C VAL A 29 5.96 9.94 12.92
N ASP A 30 5.73 9.44 14.13
CA ASP A 30 5.19 8.10 14.39
C ASP A 30 3.83 8.22 15.09
N GLY A 31 2.98 7.23 14.87
CA GLY A 31 1.68 7.11 15.53
C GLY A 31 0.90 5.86 15.11
N PHE A 32 -0.39 5.87 15.45
CA PHE A 32 -1.33 4.79 15.12
C PHE A 32 -2.37 5.28 14.13
N THR A 33 -2.75 4.44 13.17
CA THR A 33 -3.82 4.71 12.21
C THR A 33 -4.29 3.42 11.55
N GLN A 34 -5.54 3.36 11.09
CA GLN A 34 -6.06 2.26 10.26
C GLN A 34 -5.85 0.85 10.87
N GLY A 35 -5.91 0.73 12.21
CA GLY A 35 -5.67 -0.53 12.91
C GLY A 35 -4.21 -0.99 12.92
N SER A 36 -3.27 -0.11 12.58
CA SER A 36 -1.82 -0.34 12.55
C SER A 36 -1.04 0.90 13.03
N THR A 37 0.25 0.96 12.71
CA THR A 37 1.13 2.11 12.95
C THR A 37 1.49 2.82 11.64
N TYR A 38 1.98 4.05 11.77
CA TYR A 38 2.67 4.74 10.68
C TYR A 38 4.03 5.23 11.14
N HIS A 39 4.97 5.30 10.21
CA HIS A 39 6.30 5.88 10.36
C HIS A 39 6.61 6.78 9.16
N ILE A 40 6.67 8.09 9.38
CA ILE A 40 6.85 9.07 8.31
C ILE A 40 8.11 9.88 8.56
N VAL A 41 8.98 9.94 7.55
CA VAL A 41 10.23 10.69 7.57
C VAL A 41 10.23 11.66 6.40
N TYR A 42 10.44 12.95 6.64
CA TYR A 42 10.43 13.97 5.58
C TYR A 42 11.43 15.08 5.86
N ASN A 43 11.92 15.73 4.81
CA ASN A 43 12.76 16.93 4.91
C ASN A 43 12.03 18.14 4.35
N ASP A 44 11.42 18.93 5.24
CA ASP A 44 10.77 20.18 4.89
C ASP A 44 11.78 21.35 4.86
N PRO A 45 12.04 21.98 3.70
CA PRO A 45 12.95 23.12 3.61
C PRO A 45 12.52 24.32 4.48
N GLN A 46 11.24 24.41 4.84
CA GLN A 46 10.70 25.46 5.70
C GLN A 46 10.81 25.12 7.19
N GLY A 47 11.11 23.87 7.54
CA GLY A 47 11.24 23.41 8.92
C GLY A 47 9.92 23.44 9.70
N ARG A 48 8.78 23.25 9.04
CA ARG A 48 7.47 23.13 9.71
C ARG A 48 7.38 21.78 10.43
N ASP A 49 6.61 21.76 11.51
CA ASP A 49 6.12 20.51 12.12
C ASP A 49 4.75 20.21 11.51
N LEU A 50 4.68 19.13 10.72
CA LEU A 50 3.48 18.70 10.00
C LEU A 50 2.70 17.59 10.72
N ARG A 51 3.01 17.31 12.00
CA ARG A 51 2.32 16.24 12.74
C ARG A 51 0.80 16.37 12.69
N THR A 52 0.27 17.56 12.93
CA THR A 52 -1.19 17.79 12.92
C THR A 52 -1.77 17.58 11.53
N ASP A 53 -1.15 18.12 10.47
CA ASP A 53 -1.62 17.91 9.09
C ASP A 53 -1.62 16.42 8.71
N ILE A 54 -0.61 15.67 9.16
CA ILE A 54 -0.50 14.22 8.96
C ILE A 54 -1.64 13.48 9.67
N GLU A 55 -1.85 13.78 10.95
CA GLU A 55 -2.87 13.13 11.77
C GLU A 55 -4.29 13.43 11.27
N GLU A 56 -4.57 14.69 10.89
CA GLU A 56 -5.86 15.10 10.30
C GLU A 56 -6.13 14.41 8.97
N LEU A 57 -5.15 14.33 8.05
CA LEU A 57 -5.32 13.63 6.77
C LEU A 57 -5.63 12.13 6.97
N LEU A 58 -4.96 11.49 7.92
CA LEU A 58 -5.17 10.08 8.22
C LEU A 58 -6.53 9.83 8.88
N GLU A 59 -6.98 10.72 9.78
CA GLU A 59 -8.30 10.65 10.41
C GLU A 59 -9.42 10.88 9.39
N ASP A 60 -9.29 11.89 8.53
CA ASP A 60 -10.26 12.13 7.45
C ASP A 60 -10.36 10.91 6.53
N PHE A 61 -9.21 10.31 6.18
CA PHE A 61 -9.19 9.13 5.33
C PHE A 61 -9.85 7.91 6.00
N ASP A 62 -9.64 7.69 7.29
CA ASP A 62 -10.34 6.65 8.05
C ASP A 62 -11.86 6.90 8.06
N ASN A 63 -12.29 8.14 8.30
CA ASN A 63 -13.68 8.56 8.22
C ASN A 63 -14.31 8.35 6.82
N SER A 64 -13.48 8.25 5.77
CA SER A 64 -13.96 7.92 4.44
C SER A 64 -14.04 6.40 4.19
N LEU A 65 -12.92 5.67 4.33
CA LEU A 65 -12.77 4.31 3.79
C LEU A 65 -12.62 3.20 4.82
N SER A 66 -12.74 3.49 6.11
CA SER A 66 -12.63 2.45 7.14
C SER A 66 -13.87 1.56 7.18
N VAL A 67 -13.68 0.24 7.05
CA VAL A 67 -14.74 -0.76 7.30
C VAL A 67 -15.01 -1.01 8.79
N TYR A 68 -14.15 -0.49 9.67
CA TYR A 68 -14.23 -0.67 11.12
C TYR A 68 -14.91 0.52 11.81
N ASN A 69 -14.86 1.70 11.20
CA ASN A 69 -15.57 2.88 11.68
C ASN A 69 -17.05 2.80 11.25
N PRO A 70 -18.00 2.66 12.20
CA PRO A 70 -19.42 2.50 11.89
C PRO A 70 -20.05 3.78 11.30
N SER A 71 -19.37 4.92 11.41
CA SER A 71 -19.83 6.20 10.86
C SER A 71 -19.13 6.58 9.55
N SER A 72 -18.21 5.75 9.05
CA SER A 72 -17.47 6.08 7.83
C SER A 72 -18.37 6.19 6.61
N LEU A 73 -17.91 6.94 5.61
CA LEU A 73 -18.60 7.03 4.33
C LEU A 73 -18.78 5.64 3.69
N LEU A 74 -17.75 4.80 3.71
CA LEU A 74 -17.79 3.43 3.20
C LEU A 74 -18.87 2.59 3.90
N THR A 75 -18.93 2.63 5.25
CA THR A 75 -19.95 1.89 6.01
C THR A 75 -21.35 2.34 5.60
N ARG A 76 -21.59 3.65 5.53
CA ARG A 76 -22.89 4.20 5.11
C ARG A 76 -23.27 3.82 3.68
N LEU A 77 -22.31 3.82 2.75
CA LEU A 77 -22.52 3.37 1.36
C LEU A 77 -22.81 1.86 1.28
N ASN A 78 -22.14 1.05 2.09
CA ASN A 78 -22.41 -0.38 2.22
C ASN A 78 -23.82 -0.64 2.75
N GLU A 79 -24.28 0.18 3.70
CA GLU A 79 -25.63 0.13 4.28
C GLU A 79 -26.72 0.72 3.38
N ASN A 80 -26.37 1.24 2.20
CA ASN A 80 -27.28 1.87 1.24
C ASN A 80 -27.93 3.18 1.76
N ASP A 81 -27.22 3.95 2.60
CA ASP A 81 -27.70 5.25 3.04
C ASP A 81 -27.91 6.21 1.83
N PRO A 82 -29.15 6.68 1.57
CA PRO A 82 -29.44 7.53 0.42
C PRO A 82 -28.80 8.93 0.51
N ALA A 83 -28.36 9.36 1.70
CA ALA A 83 -27.63 10.61 1.90
C ALA A 83 -26.12 10.46 1.72
N ALA A 84 -25.58 9.23 1.67
CA ALA A 84 -24.17 9.00 1.41
C ALA A 84 -23.85 9.20 -0.08
N VAL A 85 -22.80 9.96 -0.35
CA VAL A 85 -22.30 10.24 -1.70
C VAL A 85 -20.81 9.91 -1.71
N PRO A 86 -20.33 9.08 -2.65
CA PRO A 86 -18.91 8.80 -2.80
C PRO A 86 -18.09 10.08 -2.89
N ASP A 87 -17.08 10.19 -2.04
CA ASP A 87 -16.11 11.27 -2.13
C ASP A 87 -15.04 10.93 -3.18
N ARG A 88 -14.05 11.81 -3.27
CA ARG A 88 -12.90 11.64 -4.17
C ARG A 88 -12.13 10.35 -3.88
N TRP A 89 -11.80 10.09 -2.61
CA TRP A 89 -10.94 8.97 -2.22
C TRP A 89 -11.60 7.63 -2.47
N PHE A 90 -12.89 7.52 -2.16
CA PHE A 90 -13.70 6.37 -2.52
C PHE A 90 -13.72 6.15 -4.03
N THR A 91 -13.98 7.21 -4.80
CA THR A 91 -14.07 7.12 -6.26
C THR A 91 -12.75 6.69 -6.89
N GLU A 92 -11.62 7.24 -6.42
CA GLU A 92 -10.28 6.88 -6.88
C GLU A 92 -9.89 5.45 -6.48
N CYS A 93 -10.11 5.05 -5.21
CA CYS A 93 -9.87 3.68 -4.76
C CYS A 93 -10.69 2.66 -5.55
N LEU A 94 -11.98 2.94 -5.81
CA LEU A 94 -12.83 2.07 -6.62
C LEU A 94 -12.33 2.00 -8.06
N ALA A 95 -11.91 3.12 -8.66
CA ALA A 95 -11.39 3.14 -10.02
C ALA A 95 -10.07 2.34 -10.16
N ILE A 96 -9.11 2.53 -9.24
CA ILE A 96 -7.86 1.75 -9.23
C ILE A 96 -8.18 0.27 -9.03
N SER A 97 -9.08 -0.04 -8.08
CA SER A 97 -9.52 -1.40 -7.81
C SER A 97 -10.11 -2.08 -9.05
N HIS A 98 -11.00 -1.40 -9.78
CA HIS A 98 -11.55 -1.92 -11.04
C HIS A 98 -10.46 -2.21 -12.07
N GLY A 99 -9.49 -1.31 -12.24
CA GLY A 99 -8.38 -1.52 -13.18
C GLY A 99 -7.58 -2.78 -12.84
N ILE A 100 -7.25 -2.99 -11.57
CA ILE A 100 -6.54 -4.19 -11.09
C ILE A 100 -7.44 -5.43 -11.23
N SER A 101 -8.73 -5.33 -10.90
CA SER A 101 -9.69 -6.42 -11.09
C SER A 101 -9.79 -6.86 -12.55
N GLU A 102 -9.81 -5.93 -13.51
CA GLU A 102 -9.85 -6.28 -14.93
C GLU A 102 -8.55 -6.95 -15.39
N ASP A 103 -7.41 -6.40 -15.01
CA ASP A 103 -6.09 -6.89 -15.41
C ASP A 103 -5.74 -8.27 -14.83
N THR A 104 -6.25 -8.54 -13.62
CA THR A 104 -6.05 -9.79 -12.89
C THR A 104 -7.18 -10.80 -13.11
N GLU A 105 -8.05 -10.55 -14.10
CA GLU A 105 -9.21 -11.38 -14.42
C GLU A 105 -10.17 -11.62 -13.25
N GLY A 106 -10.22 -10.69 -12.30
CA GLY A 106 -11.06 -10.72 -11.11
C GLY A 106 -10.39 -11.35 -9.90
N ALA A 107 -9.09 -11.61 -9.92
CA ALA A 107 -8.38 -12.11 -8.74
C ALA A 107 -8.29 -11.07 -7.62
N PHE A 108 -8.18 -9.79 -7.97
CA PHE A 108 -8.42 -8.69 -7.03
C PHE A 108 -9.89 -8.29 -7.09
N ASP A 109 -10.59 -8.23 -5.95
CA ASP A 109 -12.00 -7.82 -5.91
C ASP A 109 -12.36 -7.20 -4.55
N VAL A 110 -12.69 -5.90 -4.55
CA VAL A 110 -13.09 -5.15 -3.34
C VAL A 110 -14.52 -5.43 -2.91
N THR A 111 -15.30 -6.22 -3.65
CA THR A 111 -16.70 -6.56 -3.32
C THR A 111 -16.83 -7.80 -2.42
N LEU A 112 -15.71 -8.32 -1.90
CA LEU A 112 -15.67 -9.53 -1.09
C LEU A 112 -16.05 -9.32 0.38
N ARG A 113 -16.42 -8.10 0.82
CA ARG A 113 -16.82 -7.80 2.20
C ARG A 113 -17.82 -8.82 2.78
N PRO A 114 -18.88 -9.24 2.06
CA PRO A 114 -19.83 -10.23 2.58
C PRO A 114 -19.19 -11.59 2.85
N LEU A 115 -18.21 -12.02 2.04
CA LEU A 115 -17.47 -13.27 2.25
C LEU A 115 -16.49 -13.16 3.40
N ILE A 116 -15.74 -12.04 3.47
CA ILE A 116 -14.81 -11.78 4.58
C ILE A 116 -15.57 -11.85 5.92
N ALA A 117 -16.75 -11.21 5.98
CA ALA A 117 -17.63 -11.29 7.15
C ALA A 117 -18.12 -12.71 7.44
N ALA A 118 -18.59 -13.44 6.41
CA ALA A 118 -19.14 -14.78 6.57
C ALA A 118 -18.08 -15.81 7.04
N TYR A 119 -16.85 -15.71 6.53
CA TYR A 119 -15.71 -16.52 6.98
C TYR A 119 -15.16 -16.07 8.34
N ARG A 120 -15.55 -14.90 8.84
CA ARG A 120 -15.00 -14.24 10.05
C ARG A 120 -13.49 -13.95 9.96
N ILE A 121 -13.01 -13.74 8.73
CA ILE A 121 -11.60 -13.42 8.48
C ILE A 121 -11.28 -12.05 9.08
N GLY A 122 -10.16 -11.96 9.81
CA GLY A 122 -9.70 -10.72 10.43
C GLY A 122 -10.39 -10.37 11.76
N THR A 123 -11.11 -11.33 12.37
CA THR A 123 -11.73 -11.18 13.70
C THR A 123 -11.06 -12.13 14.71
N ASP A 124 -11.32 -11.92 16.01
CA ASP A 124 -10.88 -12.84 17.08
C ASP A 124 -11.71 -14.14 17.14
N ASP A 125 -12.76 -14.25 16.32
CA ASP A 125 -13.59 -15.44 16.26
C ASP A 125 -12.92 -16.58 15.49
N THR A 126 -13.26 -17.82 15.82
CA THR A 126 -12.88 -18.99 15.03
C THR A 126 -13.37 -18.85 13.59
N PRO A 127 -12.51 -19.05 12.57
CA PRO A 127 -12.91 -19.02 11.17
C PRO A 127 -14.08 -19.98 10.90
N HIS A 128 -15.05 -19.52 10.13
CA HIS A 128 -16.21 -20.34 9.76
C HIS A 128 -16.01 -20.97 8.38
N LEU A 129 -15.99 -22.31 8.33
CA LEU A 129 -15.97 -23.02 7.05
C LEU A 129 -17.35 -22.97 6.39
N LEU A 130 -17.51 -22.07 5.42
CA LEU A 130 -18.76 -21.93 4.68
C LEU A 130 -19.10 -23.20 3.89
N SER A 131 -20.37 -23.61 4.00
CA SER A 131 -20.96 -24.64 3.14
C SER A 131 -21.07 -24.14 1.69
N GLN A 132 -21.20 -25.07 0.74
CA GLN A 132 -21.37 -24.70 -0.66
C GLN A 132 -22.64 -23.85 -0.89
N ARG A 133 -23.70 -24.10 -0.12
CA ARG A 133 -24.95 -23.31 -0.20
C ARG A 133 -24.74 -21.87 0.23
N GLU A 134 -23.96 -21.64 1.28
CA GLU A 134 -23.63 -20.28 1.74
C GLU A 134 -22.81 -19.55 0.68
N ILE A 135 -21.76 -20.20 0.16
CA ILE A 135 -20.94 -19.67 -0.94
C ILE A 135 -21.80 -19.33 -2.16
N ASP A 136 -22.67 -20.25 -2.58
CA ASP A 136 -23.53 -20.05 -3.75
C ASP A 136 -24.52 -18.89 -3.52
N SER A 137 -25.02 -18.71 -2.29
CA SER A 137 -25.92 -17.61 -1.98
C SER A 137 -25.22 -16.25 -2.04
N ILE A 138 -23.96 -16.16 -1.62
CA ILE A 138 -23.16 -14.94 -1.66
C ILE A 138 -22.70 -14.62 -3.10
N ARG A 139 -22.31 -15.65 -3.87
CA ARG A 139 -21.87 -15.53 -5.28
C ARG A 139 -22.85 -14.75 -6.16
N VAL A 140 -24.15 -14.87 -5.86
CA VAL A 140 -25.20 -14.20 -6.66
C VAL A 140 -25.03 -12.69 -6.67
N PHE A 141 -24.47 -12.08 -5.62
CA PHE A 141 -24.42 -10.63 -5.47
C PHE A 141 -23.01 -10.05 -5.32
N THR A 142 -21.97 -10.86 -5.20
CA THR A 142 -20.58 -10.38 -5.24
C THR A 142 -20.02 -10.35 -6.68
N GLY A 143 -18.98 -9.55 -6.90
CA GLY A 143 -18.27 -9.41 -8.16
C GLY A 143 -18.06 -7.95 -8.54
N TYR A 144 -16.81 -7.57 -8.83
CA TYR A 144 -16.42 -6.18 -9.13
C TYR A 144 -17.26 -5.52 -10.23
N ARG A 145 -17.76 -6.27 -11.23
CA ARG A 145 -18.59 -5.71 -12.31
C ARG A 145 -19.99 -5.26 -11.88
N LYS A 146 -20.43 -5.65 -10.68
CA LYS A 146 -21.78 -5.37 -10.14
C LYS A 146 -21.85 -4.06 -9.35
N VAL A 147 -20.77 -3.30 -9.31
CA VAL A 147 -20.68 -2.00 -8.65
C VAL A 147 -20.03 -1.01 -9.60
N ARG A 148 -20.51 0.24 -9.59
CA ARG A 148 -19.92 1.33 -10.37
C ARG A 148 -20.30 2.68 -9.78
N ILE A 149 -19.58 3.72 -10.18
CA ILE A 149 -20.01 5.11 -9.99
C ILE A 149 -20.78 5.56 -11.25
N GLU A 150 -21.99 6.07 -11.05
CA GLU A 150 -22.82 6.63 -12.10
C GLU A 150 -23.39 7.97 -11.64
N ASN A 151 -23.10 9.05 -12.38
CA ASN A 151 -23.49 10.43 -12.03
C ASN A 151 -23.10 10.83 -10.59
N GLY A 152 -21.90 10.44 -10.15
CA GLY A 152 -21.40 10.74 -8.81
C GLY A 152 -22.04 9.93 -7.69
N ARG A 153 -22.83 8.90 -7.99
CA ARG A 153 -23.45 8.01 -7.00
C ARG A 153 -22.95 6.58 -7.15
N LEU A 154 -22.86 5.86 -6.03
CA LEU A 154 -22.59 4.43 -6.03
C LEU A 154 -23.85 3.68 -6.50
N VAL A 155 -23.71 2.90 -7.57
CA VAL A 155 -24.74 2.00 -8.06
C VAL A 155 -24.29 0.57 -7.83
N LYS A 156 -25.10 -0.19 -7.08
CA LYS A 156 -24.93 -1.62 -6.83
C LYS A 156 -26.05 -2.38 -7.52
N GLU A 157 -25.74 -3.46 -8.23
CA GLU A 157 -26.76 -4.31 -8.86
C GLU A 157 -27.62 -5.06 -7.82
N ASP A 158 -27.08 -5.28 -6.62
CA ASP A 158 -27.78 -5.88 -5.49
C ASP A 158 -27.47 -5.06 -4.21
N PRO A 159 -28.47 -4.72 -3.39
CA PRO A 159 -28.28 -3.92 -2.18
C PRO A 159 -27.42 -4.62 -1.10
N ARG A 160 -27.26 -5.95 -1.18
CA ARG A 160 -26.43 -6.75 -0.27
C ARG A 160 -24.95 -6.73 -0.64
N LEU A 161 -24.58 -6.25 -1.83
CA LEU A 161 -23.19 -6.02 -2.19
C LEU A 161 -22.60 -4.99 -1.21
N ALA A 162 -21.45 -5.34 -0.66
CA ALA A 162 -20.68 -4.48 0.22
C ALA A 162 -19.20 -4.49 -0.22
N LEU A 163 -18.55 -3.36 -0.02
CA LEU A 163 -17.18 -3.09 -0.41
C LEU A 163 -16.24 -3.14 0.79
N ASP A 164 -15.02 -3.59 0.55
CA ASP A 164 -13.89 -3.60 1.46
C ASP A 164 -12.64 -3.15 0.68
N PHE A 165 -12.07 -2.03 1.08
CA PHE A 165 -10.86 -1.47 0.46
C PHE A 165 -9.58 -1.80 1.23
N ASN A 166 -9.59 -2.68 2.23
CA ASN A 166 -8.40 -2.98 3.03
C ASN A 166 -7.19 -3.46 2.21
N ALA A 167 -7.41 -4.02 1.02
CA ALA A 167 -6.36 -4.48 0.11
C ALA A 167 -5.80 -3.39 -0.84
N ILE A 168 -6.13 -2.12 -0.59
CA ILE A 168 -5.64 -0.97 -1.38
C ILE A 168 -5.59 0.35 -0.60
N ALA A 169 -6.41 0.49 0.45
CA ALA A 169 -6.63 1.75 1.17
C ALA A 169 -5.37 2.24 1.88
N GLN A 170 -4.58 1.34 2.48
CA GLN A 170 -3.35 1.73 3.17
C GLN A 170 -2.29 2.22 2.18
N GLY A 171 -2.14 1.52 1.04
CA GLY A 171 -1.31 1.98 -0.06
C GLY A 171 -1.77 3.35 -0.59
N TYR A 172 -3.07 3.56 -0.77
CA TYR A 172 -3.61 4.84 -1.21
C TYR A 172 -3.42 5.96 -0.17
N SER A 173 -3.52 5.67 1.13
CA SER A 173 -3.23 6.67 2.16
C SER A 173 -1.77 7.12 2.16
N SER A 174 -0.85 6.20 1.80
CA SER A 174 0.56 6.55 1.60
C SER A 174 0.74 7.47 0.38
N ASP A 175 -0.02 7.23 -0.69
CA ASP A 175 -0.06 8.08 -1.88
C ASP A 175 -0.63 9.48 -1.59
N LEU A 176 -1.71 9.56 -0.78
CA LEU A 176 -2.28 10.84 -0.34
C LEU A 176 -1.27 11.66 0.48
N MET A 177 -0.53 11.00 1.38
CA MET A 177 0.51 11.63 2.16
C MET A 177 1.62 12.18 1.27
N GLY A 178 2.07 11.39 0.28
CA GLY A 178 3.02 11.85 -0.73
C GLY A 178 2.51 13.05 -1.52
N ALA A 179 1.24 13.04 -1.94
CA ALA A 179 0.62 14.16 -2.64
C ALA A 179 0.52 15.43 -1.77
N MET A 180 0.24 15.28 -0.47
CA MET A 180 0.27 16.39 0.48
C MET A 180 1.67 16.99 0.57
N PHE A 181 2.70 16.16 0.77
CA PHE A 181 4.09 16.62 0.80
C PHE A 181 4.52 17.31 -0.49
N ASP A 182 4.14 16.77 -1.63
CA ASP A 182 4.39 17.39 -2.93
C ASP A 182 3.75 18.77 -3.05
N SER A 183 2.51 18.93 -2.58
CA SER A 183 1.82 20.22 -2.56
C SER A 183 2.50 21.26 -1.66
N LEU A 184 3.22 20.79 -0.63
CA LEU A 184 3.97 21.61 0.32
C LEU A 184 5.42 21.89 -0.12
N GLY A 185 5.83 21.39 -1.29
CA GLY A 185 7.17 21.54 -1.85
C GLY A 185 8.24 20.67 -1.17
N ILE A 186 7.82 19.56 -0.56
CA ILE A 186 8.71 18.60 0.12
C ILE A 186 9.12 17.52 -0.90
N GLU A 187 10.41 17.46 -1.23
CA GLU A 187 10.91 16.59 -2.29
C GLU A 187 11.57 15.29 -1.79
N ASP A 188 11.81 15.19 -0.47
CA ASP A 188 12.44 14.03 0.15
C ASP A 188 11.57 13.51 1.29
N TYR A 189 11.00 12.32 1.11
CA TYR A 189 10.22 11.67 2.16
C TYR A 189 10.16 10.16 1.99
N MET A 190 9.90 9.49 3.10
CA MET A 190 9.44 8.10 3.19
C MET A 190 8.18 8.09 4.05
N VAL A 191 7.12 7.55 3.48
CA VAL A 191 5.85 7.30 4.17
C VAL A 191 5.72 5.80 4.31
N GLU A 192 5.52 5.32 5.53
CA GLU A 192 5.14 3.95 5.83
C GLU A 192 3.87 3.98 6.66
N ILE A 193 2.81 3.30 6.20
CA ILE A 193 1.54 3.16 6.91
C ILE A 193 1.16 1.68 6.82
N GLY A 194 1.21 0.95 7.94
CA GLY A 194 0.79 -0.45 7.99
C GLY A 194 1.69 -1.47 7.27
N GLY A 195 2.86 -1.06 6.80
CA GLY A 195 3.75 -1.82 5.94
C GLY A 195 3.72 -1.37 4.48
N GLU A 196 2.75 -0.53 4.10
CA GLU A 196 2.64 0.07 2.78
C GLU A 196 3.55 1.30 2.70
N ILE A 197 4.49 1.30 1.76
CA ILE A 197 5.58 2.27 1.71
C ILE A 197 5.51 3.10 0.44
N LEU A 198 5.70 4.41 0.56
CA LEU A 198 5.98 5.32 -0.55
C LEU A 198 7.25 6.12 -0.26
N CYS A 199 8.20 6.10 -1.19
CA CYS A 199 9.44 6.87 -1.09
C CYS A 199 9.55 7.89 -2.22
N LYS A 200 10.11 9.06 -1.92
CA LYS A 200 10.50 10.08 -2.90
C LYS A 200 11.85 10.70 -2.53
N GLY A 201 12.66 11.04 -3.54
CA GLY A 201 13.89 11.79 -3.35
C GLY A 201 14.98 11.02 -2.62
N ARG A 202 15.60 11.63 -1.61
CA ARG A 202 16.78 11.08 -0.91
C ARG A 202 16.50 10.88 0.57
N ASN A 203 17.26 9.99 1.18
CA ASN A 203 17.24 9.75 2.62
C ASN A 203 18.17 10.74 3.37
N PRO A 204 18.22 10.69 4.72
CA PRO A 204 19.10 11.55 5.54
C PRO A 204 20.61 11.45 5.21
N SER A 205 21.06 10.32 4.67
CA SER A 205 22.46 10.14 4.21
C SER A 205 22.73 10.66 2.79
N GLY A 206 21.71 11.18 2.10
CA GLY A 206 21.81 11.71 0.75
C GLY A 206 21.73 10.67 -0.38
N GLY A 207 21.46 9.40 -0.06
CA GLY A 207 21.25 8.30 -1.00
C GLY A 207 19.78 7.90 -1.16
N GLU A 208 19.52 6.81 -1.90
CA GLU A 208 18.17 6.20 -2.00
C GLU A 208 17.69 5.66 -0.66
N TRP A 209 16.39 5.64 -0.44
CA TRP A 209 15.80 5.03 0.75
C TRP A 209 16.07 3.53 0.78
N LYS A 210 16.18 2.97 1.98
CA LYS A 210 16.45 1.55 2.19
C LYS A 210 15.24 0.94 2.89
N VAL A 211 14.66 -0.08 2.26
CA VAL A 211 13.48 -0.78 2.77
C VAL A 211 13.85 -2.24 3.01
N GLY A 212 13.60 -2.73 4.22
CA GLY A 212 13.78 -4.14 4.55
C GLY A 212 12.57 -4.96 4.10
N ILE A 213 12.82 -6.15 3.55
CA ILE A 213 11.77 -7.15 3.32
C ILE A 213 11.93 -8.21 4.40
N ASP A 214 10.89 -8.42 5.18
CA ASP A 214 10.88 -9.43 6.24
C ASP A 214 10.89 -10.85 5.69
N ARG A 215 11.55 -11.74 6.43
CA ARG A 215 11.53 -13.18 6.17
C ARG A 215 10.14 -13.74 6.51
N PRO A 216 9.42 -14.38 5.57
CA PRO A 216 8.05 -14.82 5.79
C PRO A 216 8.00 -16.17 6.52
N VAL A 217 8.54 -16.21 7.73
CA VAL A 217 8.56 -17.40 8.60
C VAL A 217 7.65 -17.18 9.80
N GLU A 218 7.03 -18.26 10.27
CA GLU A 218 6.24 -18.24 11.50
C GLU A 218 7.13 -17.86 12.69
N GLY A 219 6.67 -16.93 13.52
CA GLY A 219 7.45 -16.35 14.62
C GLY A 219 8.14 -15.02 14.29
N ASN A 220 8.23 -14.62 13.00
CA ASN A 220 8.70 -13.27 12.63
C ASN A 220 7.57 -12.22 12.73
N MET A 221 7.17 -11.95 13.97
CA MET A 221 6.02 -11.10 14.29
C MET A 221 6.37 -9.61 14.38
N VAL A 222 7.64 -9.28 14.66
CA VAL A 222 8.10 -7.89 14.76
C VAL A 222 8.68 -7.46 13.41
N PRO A 223 8.11 -6.44 12.74
CA PRO A 223 8.67 -5.92 11.49
C PRO A 223 10.14 -5.51 11.64
N GLY A 224 11.00 -5.95 10.71
CA GLY A 224 12.42 -5.62 10.68
C GLY A 224 13.33 -6.49 11.57
N GLU A 225 12.77 -7.41 12.37
CA GLU A 225 13.56 -8.27 13.27
C GLU A 225 14.37 -9.33 12.50
N ASP A 226 13.72 -10.03 11.56
CA ASP A 226 14.37 -11.00 10.67
C ASP A 226 14.11 -10.64 9.20
N LEU A 227 15.13 -10.05 8.56
CA LEU A 227 15.07 -9.58 7.19
C LEU A 227 15.51 -10.65 6.19
N GLN A 228 14.70 -10.87 5.18
CA GLN A 228 15.03 -11.65 3.99
C GLN A 228 16.02 -10.91 3.08
N THR A 229 15.83 -9.61 2.85
CA THR A 229 16.69 -8.77 2.00
C THR A 229 16.46 -7.28 2.30
N ILE A 230 17.29 -6.41 1.71
CA ILE A 230 17.12 -4.95 1.75
C ILE A 230 17.13 -4.42 0.33
N LEU A 231 16.15 -3.59 0.00
CA LEU A 231 16.00 -2.93 -1.29
C LEU A 231 16.30 -1.44 -1.19
N LYS A 232 16.86 -0.89 -2.27
CA LYS A 232 16.88 0.55 -2.54
C LYS A 232 15.58 0.98 -3.21
N LEU A 233 14.92 1.97 -2.64
CA LEU A 233 13.65 2.49 -3.11
C LEU A 233 13.69 4.02 -3.20
N THR A 234 13.27 4.56 -4.33
CA THR A 234 12.93 5.98 -4.45
C THR A 234 11.95 6.18 -5.60
N ASP A 235 11.14 7.22 -5.49
CA ASP A 235 10.12 7.65 -6.45
C ASP A 235 9.14 6.52 -6.85
N ARG A 236 8.80 5.66 -5.88
CA ARG A 236 8.01 4.43 -6.04
C ARG A 236 7.31 4.02 -4.75
N GLY A 237 6.20 3.32 -4.90
CA GLY A 237 5.54 2.57 -3.83
C GLY A 237 6.08 1.14 -3.71
N LEU A 238 6.08 0.58 -2.51
CA LEU A 238 6.43 -0.82 -2.22
C LEU A 238 5.47 -1.36 -1.17
N VAL A 239 4.84 -2.50 -1.47
CA VAL A 239 3.92 -3.16 -0.54
C VAL A 239 4.22 -4.66 -0.49
N THR A 240 4.05 -5.26 0.68
CA THR A 240 4.23 -6.71 0.88
C THR A 240 2.97 -7.33 1.46
N SER A 241 2.29 -8.16 0.67
CA SER A 241 1.23 -9.03 1.17
C SER A 241 1.81 -10.40 1.55
N GLY A 242 1.31 -11.02 2.62
CA GLY A 242 1.85 -12.31 3.05
C GLY A 242 0.97 -13.07 4.04
N ASN A 243 1.00 -14.39 3.93
CA ASN A 243 0.16 -15.31 4.73
C ASN A 243 0.84 -15.82 6.02
N TYR A 244 1.98 -15.22 6.40
CA TYR A 244 2.82 -15.70 7.51
C TYR A 244 2.56 -14.99 8.85
N ARG A 245 1.92 -13.82 8.84
CA ARG A 245 1.56 -13.06 10.06
C ARG A 245 0.10 -13.18 10.47
N LYS A 246 -0.80 -13.33 9.49
CA LYS A 246 -2.25 -13.39 9.71
C LYS A 246 -2.82 -14.65 9.06
N PHE A 247 -2.93 -15.71 9.84
CA PHE A 247 -3.56 -16.97 9.45
C PHE A 247 -4.24 -17.60 10.66
N ALA A 248 -5.20 -18.46 10.41
CA ALA A 248 -5.86 -19.24 11.45
C ALA A 248 -5.80 -20.73 11.09
N TYR A 249 -6.21 -21.57 12.03
CA TYR A 249 -6.43 -23.00 11.77
C TYR A 249 -7.92 -23.28 11.87
N ASP A 250 -8.44 -24.05 10.91
CA ASP A 250 -9.81 -24.56 11.00
C ASP A 250 -9.93 -25.67 12.06
N GLU A 251 -11.15 -26.15 12.30
CA GLU A 251 -11.45 -27.25 13.23
C GLU A 251 -10.75 -28.57 12.89
N ASN A 252 -10.26 -28.72 11.65
CA ASN A 252 -9.53 -29.89 11.15
C ASN A 252 -8.00 -29.69 11.17
N GLY A 253 -7.52 -28.53 11.65
CA GLY A 253 -6.09 -28.19 11.72
C GLY A 253 -5.49 -27.70 10.39
N ASN A 254 -6.30 -27.38 9.38
CA ASN A 254 -5.80 -26.81 8.12
C ASN A 254 -5.58 -25.30 8.27
N LYS A 255 -4.51 -24.79 7.65
CA LYS A 255 -4.20 -23.36 7.62
C LYS A 255 -5.22 -22.61 6.73
N VAL A 256 -5.91 -21.64 7.32
CA VAL A 256 -6.83 -20.71 6.65
C VAL A 256 -6.15 -19.35 6.55
N THR A 257 -5.96 -18.89 5.31
CA THR A 257 -5.39 -17.57 5.01
C THR A 257 -6.49 -16.51 5.02
N HIS A 258 -6.11 -15.24 5.17
CA HIS A 258 -7.06 -14.12 5.14
C HIS A 258 -7.39 -13.64 3.71
N THR A 259 -6.76 -14.23 2.70
CA THR A 259 -6.97 -13.91 1.28
C THR A 259 -8.01 -14.87 0.69
N ILE A 260 -9.11 -14.34 0.17
CA ILE A 260 -10.16 -15.12 -0.50
C ILE A 260 -9.93 -15.04 -2.01
N ASP A 261 -9.97 -16.18 -2.70
CA ASP A 261 -9.99 -16.21 -4.17
C ASP A 261 -11.41 -15.90 -4.69
N PRO A 262 -11.64 -14.78 -5.42
CA PRO A 262 -12.96 -14.40 -5.92
C PRO A 262 -13.58 -15.40 -6.92
N HIS A 263 -12.79 -16.28 -7.53
CA HIS A 263 -13.31 -17.28 -8.46
C HIS A 263 -13.96 -18.44 -7.71
N THR A 264 -13.28 -18.94 -6.68
CA THR A 264 -13.74 -20.06 -5.87
C THR A 264 -14.60 -19.62 -4.69
N LEU A 265 -14.48 -18.36 -4.26
CA LEU A 265 -15.02 -17.76 -3.03
C LEU A 265 -14.57 -18.51 -1.78
N ARG A 266 -13.36 -19.07 -1.82
CA ARG A 266 -12.72 -19.82 -0.73
C ARG A 266 -11.38 -19.17 -0.40
N PRO A 267 -10.84 -19.38 0.82
CA PRO A 267 -9.48 -18.98 1.14
C PRO A 267 -8.48 -19.52 0.10
N ALA A 268 -7.58 -18.67 -0.37
CA ALA A 268 -6.57 -19.04 -1.35
C ALA A 268 -5.55 -20.01 -0.73
N VAL A 269 -5.33 -21.16 -1.40
CA VAL A 269 -4.41 -22.21 -0.96
C VAL A 269 -3.36 -22.47 -2.02
N HIS A 270 -2.13 -22.05 -1.76
CA HIS A 270 -0.97 -22.29 -2.61
C HIS A 270 0.34 -22.08 -1.83
N ASN A 271 1.47 -22.36 -2.46
CA ASN A 271 2.79 -22.31 -1.82
C ASN A 271 3.46 -20.92 -1.80
N LEU A 272 2.83 -19.86 -2.34
CA LEU A 272 3.34 -18.49 -2.22
C LEU A 272 3.14 -17.98 -0.78
N LEU A 273 4.24 -17.58 -0.13
CA LEU A 273 4.28 -17.16 1.27
C LEU A 273 4.16 -15.63 1.42
N SER A 274 4.83 -14.90 0.54
CA SER A 274 4.71 -13.45 0.43
C SER A 274 4.94 -12.95 -0.99
N ALA A 275 4.32 -11.81 -1.30
CA ALA A 275 4.49 -11.06 -2.52
C ALA A 275 4.83 -9.62 -2.17
N THR A 276 6.07 -9.20 -2.44
CA THR A 276 6.47 -7.81 -2.39
C THR A 276 6.44 -7.22 -3.80
N ILE A 277 5.66 -6.17 -4.00
CA ILE A 277 5.48 -5.49 -5.28
C ILE A 277 5.96 -4.06 -5.15
N ILE A 278 6.77 -3.61 -6.13
CA ILE A 278 7.12 -2.21 -6.34
C ILE A 278 6.35 -1.70 -7.55
N ALA A 279 5.71 -0.55 -7.41
CA ALA A 279 4.91 0.08 -8.46
C ALA A 279 5.07 1.61 -8.44
N PRO A 280 4.57 2.34 -9.47
CA PRO A 280 4.62 3.79 -9.48
C PRO A 280 3.96 4.45 -8.26
N THR A 281 2.90 3.85 -7.72
CA THR A 281 2.20 4.30 -6.52
C THR A 281 2.05 3.15 -5.52
N SER A 282 1.88 3.46 -4.25
CA SER A 282 1.73 2.46 -3.19
C SER A 282 0.38 1.74 -3.29
N ALA A 283 -0.71 2.43 -3.66
CA ALA A 283 -2.02 1.80 -3.91
C ALA A 283 -1.96 0.70 -4.98
N VAL A 284 -1.24 0.96 -6.08
CA VAL A 284 -1.07 -0.03 -7.15
C VAL A 284 -0.23 -1.21 -6.64
N ALA A 285 0.86 -0.95 -5.92
CA ALA A 285 1.66 -2.01 -5.32
C ALA A 285 0.82 -2.89 -4.35
N ASP A 286 -0.04 -2.27 -3.54
CA ASP A 286 -0.92 -2.95 -2.57
C ASP A 286 -1.91 -3.91 -3.25
N GLY A 287 -2.66 -3.39 -4.23
CA GLY A 287 -3.64 -4.20 -4.95
C GLY A 287 -3.00 -5.35 -5.73
N TYR A 288 -1.86 -5.12 -6.39
CA TYR A 288 -1.14 -6.20 -7.09
C TYR A 288 -0.47 -7.19 -6.15
N ALA A 289 0.03 -6.76 -4.99
CA ALA A 289 0.57 -7.68 -3.98
C ALA A 289 -0.53 -8.64 -3.48
N THR A 290 -1.73 -8.11 -3.21
CA THR A 290 -2.90 -8.91 -2.87
C THR A 290 -3.30 -9.85 -4.02
N ALA A 291 -3.37 -9.34 -5.26
CA ALA A 291 -3.70 -10.16 -6.42
C ALA A 291 -2.72 -11.33 -6.61
N CYS A 292 -1.42 -11.09 -6.42
CA CYS A 292 -0.40 -12.13 -6.43
C CYS A 292 -0.64 -13.21 -5.37
N MET A 293 -1.03 -12.80 -4.16
CA MET A 293 -1.41 -13.70 -3.07
C MET A 293 -2.72 -14.45 -3.28
N VAL A 294 -3.54 -14.05 -4.28
CA VAL A 294 -4.72 -14.79 -4.71
C VAL A 294 -4.37 -15.81 -5.81
N ILE A 295 -3.66 -15.37 -6.85
CA ILE A 295 -3.41 -16.18 -8.05
C ILE A 295 -2.25 -17.17 -7.87
N GLY A 296 -1.41 -16.97 -6.86
CA GLY A 296 -0.27 -17.82 -6.54
C GLY A 296 0.94 -17.63 -7.47
N LEU A 297 2.00 -18.41 -7.21
CA LEU A 297 3.34 -18.18 -7.76
C LEU A 297 3.38 -18.14 -9.29
N GLU A 298 2.91 -19.17 -9.99
CA GLU A 298 3.10 -19.28 -11.44
C GLU A 298 2.30 -18.24 -12.22
N LYS A 299 1.06 -17.97 -11.81
CA LYS A 299 0.25 -16.90 -12.40
C LYS A 299 0.81 -15.51 -12.07
N SER A 300 1.37 -15.33 -10.87
CA SER A 300 2.05 -14.08 -10.50
C SER A 300 3.28 -13.81 -11.38
N LYS A 301 4.06 -14.83 -11.73
CA LYS A 301 5.18 -14.66 -12.68
C LYS A 301 4.69 -14.15 -14.03
N GLN A 302 3.63 -14.78 -14.57
CA GLN A 302 3.04 -14.39 -15.84
C GLN A 302 2.47 -12.97 -15.80
N LEU A 303 1.78 -12.61 -14.72
CA LEU A 303 1.29 -11.25 -14.48
C LEU A 303 2.46 -10.25 -14.52
N LEU A 304 3.49 -10.46 -13.71
CA LEU A 304 4.65 -9.58 -13.62
C LEU A 304 5.46 -9.49 -14.93
N GLU A 305 5.46 -10.53 -15.75
CA GLU A 305 6.10 -10.51 -17.08
C GLU A 305 5.35 -9.59 -18.06
N ARG A 306 4.03 -9.45 -17.92
CA ARG A 306 3.20 -8.55 -18.75
C ARG A 306 3.30 -7.08 -18.32
N HIS A 307 3.68 -6.82 -17.06
CA HIS A 307 3.74 -5.50 -16.44
C HIS A 307 5.17 -5.12 -16.05
N PRO A 308 6.02 -4.71 -17.01
CA PRO A 308 7.40 -4.32 -16.72
C PRO A 308 7.54 -3.09 -15.81
N GLU A 309 6.48 -2.31 -15.64
CA GLU A 309 6.36 -1.23 -14.66
C GLU A 309 6.22 -1.72 -13.21
N LEU A 310 5.85 -2.98 -13.00
CA LEU A 310 5.80 -3.64 -11.70
C LEU A 310 7.09 -4.44 -11.47
N GLU A 311 7.64 -4.35 -10.27
CA GLU A 311 8.79 -5.16 -9.87
C GLU A 311 8.41 -6.08 -8.72
N GLY A 312 8.44 -7.40 -8.93
CA GLY A 312 8.05 -8.39 -7.92
C GLY A 312 9.23 -9.12 -7.27
N TYR A 313 9.15 -9.29 -5.94
CA TYR A 313 9.96 -10.19 -5.12
C TYR A 313 9.01 -11.16 -4.41
N LEU A 314 9.01 -12.42 -4.84
CA LEU A 314 8.06 -13.44 -4.39
C LEU A 314 8.79 -14.52 -3.60
N VAL A 315 8.34 -14.80 -2.37
CA VAL A 315 8.87 -15.89 -1.55
C VAL A 315 7.87 -17.02 -1.50
N PHE A 316 8.31 -18.25 -1.76
CA PHE A 316 7.44 -19.42 -1.81
C PHE A 316 8.06 -20.62 -1.09
N SER A 317 7.21 -21.55 -0.66
CA SER A 317 7.63 -22.82 -0.08
C SER A 317 7.85 -23.87 -1.18
N ARG A 318 8.92 -24.66 -1.07
CA ARG A 318 9.21 -25.82 -1.92
C ARG A 318 8.68 -27.11 -1.28
N PRO A 319 8.51 -28.20 -2.06
CA PRO A 319 8.06 -29.49 -1.53
C PRO A 319 8.95 -30.08 -0.42
N ASP A 320 10.23 -29.71 -0.37
CA ASP A 320 11.18 -30.12 0.66
C ASP A 320 11.13 -29.26 1.95
N GLY A 321 10.18 -28.32 2.02
CA GLY A 321 10.02 -27.37 3.13
C GLY A 321 10.96 -26.16 3.08
N SER A 322 11.91 -26.12 2.13
CA SER A 322 12.78 -24.95 1.95
C SER A 322 12.06 -23.77 1.30
N MET A 323 12.56 -22.56 1.50
CA MET A 323 12.04 -21.37 0.82
C MET A 323 12.77 -21.10 -0.49
N GLY A 324 12.00 -20.78 -1.53
CA GLY A 324 12.48 -20.25 -2.79
C GLY A 324 12.12 -18.77 -2.96
N VAL A 325 12.87 -18.11 -3.84
CA VAL A 325 12.65 -16.70 -4.19
C VAL A 325 12.56 -16.59 -5.70
N TYR A 326 11.53 -15.91 -6.18
CA TYR A 326 11.44 -15.42 -7.55
C TYR A 326 11.57 -13.88 -7.55
N THR A 327 12.30 -13.35 -8.51
CA THR A 327 12.47 -11.90 -8.69
C THR A 327 12.36 -11.52 -10.14
N THR A 328 11.64 -10.43 -10.40
CA THR A 328 11.69 -9.74 -11.70
C THR A 328 13.08 -9.15 -11.97
N PRO A 329 13.48 -8.92 -13.23
CA PRO A 329 14.82 -8.41 -13.54
C PRO A 329 15.15 -7.05 -12.91
N ASN A 330 14.16 -6.15 -12.76
CA ASN A 330 14.39 -4.80 -12.24
C ASN A 330 14.60 -4.77 -10.74
N ILE A 331 13.83 -5.56 -9.96
CA ILE A 331 13.99 -5.59 -8.51
C ILE A 331 15.38 -6.08 -8.09
N ARG A 332 16.00 -6.97 -8.88
CA ARG A 332 17.37 -7.46 -8.62
C ARG A 332 18.41 -6.35 -8.55
N LYS A 333 18.21 -5.26 -9.30
CA LYS A 333 19.12 -4.10 -9.31
C LYS A 333 18.99 -3.26 -8.04
N ARG A 334 17.88 -3.41 -7.29
CA ARG A 334 17.59 -2.71 -6.05
C ARG A 334 18.11 -3.44 -4.81
N ILE A 335 18.33 -4.75 -4.90
CA ILE A 335 18.81 -5.58 -3.80
C ILE A 335 20.23 -5.15 -3.42
N ILE A 336 20.44 -4.85 -2.14
CA ILE A 336 21.75 -4.48 -1.58
C ILE A 336 22.23 -5.42 -0.46
N LYS A 337 21.40 -6.38 -0.04
CA LYS A 337 21.77 -7.40 0.94
C LYS A 337 21.02 -8.69 0.65
#